data_AF-A0A2G8HWC4-F1
#
_entry.id   AF-A0A2G8HWC4-F1
#
_cell.length_a   1.000
_cell.length_b   1.000
_cell.length_c   1.000
_cell.angle_alpha   90.00
_cell.angle_beta   90.00
_cell.angle_gamma   90.00
#
_symmetry.space_group_name_H-M   'P 1'
#
loop_
_entity.id
_entity.type
_entity.pdbx_description
1 polymer ?
#
loop_
_entity_poly.entity_id
_entity_poly.type
_entity_poly.pdbx_seq_one_letter_code
_entity_poly.pdbx_strand_id
1 'polypeptide(L)'
;MSKTSNPLYHISKDGKDVESVNNIFELLVKKFGLEPIISFLESMFEFMSEQVQSYAVFIALKELIDEIVEKLYKVIEKVQPLLEKL
;
A
#
# COMPACT_ATOMS: atom_id res chain seq x y z
N MET A 1 14.60 20.15 -15.70
CA MET A 1 13.29 20.69 -15.29
C MET A 1 12.31 19.53 -15.23
N SER A 2 11.93 19.10 -14.01
CA SER A 2 10.99 18.00 -13.82
C SER A 2 9.59 18.41 -14.26
N LYS A 3 8.96 17.62 -15.12
CA LYS A 3 7.55 17.80 -15.49
C LYS A 3 6.71 17.72 -14.22
N THR A 4 6.03 18.82 -13.89
CA THR A 4 4.97 18.87 -12.88
C THR A 4 3.95 17.78 -13.20
N SER A 5 3.91 16.74 -12.38
CA SER A 5 2.89 15.70 -12.47
C SER A 5 1.54 16.35 -12.18
N ASN A 6 0.56 16.20 -13.08
CA ASN A 6 -0.78 16.72 -12.85
C ASN A 6 -1.32 16.11 -11.54
N PRO A 7 -1.76 16.93 -10.57
CA PRO A 7 -2.34 16.42 -9.33
C PRO A 7 -3.59 15.62 -9.66
N LEU A 8 -3.66 14.41 -9.10
CA LEU A 8 -4.84 13.56 -9.22
C LEU A 8 -5.83 14.01 -8.15
N TYR A 9 -7.13 13.95 -8.43
CA TYR A 9 -8.15 14.40 -7.51
C TYR A 9 -9.00 13.22 -7.03
N HIS A 10 -9.14 13.08 -5.71
CA HIS A 10 -10.03 12.13 -5.06
C HIS A 10 -11.26 12.88 -4.53
N ILE A 11 -12.46 12.44 -4.90
CA ILE A 11 -13.72 12.98 -4.36
C ILE A 11 -14.06 12.13 -3.13
N SER A 12 -14.14 12.78 -1.97
CA SER A 12 -14.59 12.17 -0.72
C SER A 12 -15.94 11.45 -0.89
N LYS A 13 -16.19 10.38 -0.12
CA LYS A 13 -17.43 9.57 -0.19
C LYS A 13 -18.73 10.38 -0.06
N ASP A 14 -18.66 11.56 0.58
CA ASP A 14 -19.79 12.46 0.79
C ASP A 14 -19.94 13.54 -0.30
N GLY A 15 -19.10 13.52 -1.33
CA GLY A 15 -19.16 14.41 -2.51
C GLY A 15 -18.86 15.88 -2.23
N LYS A 16 -18.42 16.22 -1.01
CA LYS A 16 -18.21 17.62 -0.58
C LYS A 16 -16.77 18.10 -0.74
N ASP A 17 -15.80 17.21 -0.54
CA ASP A 17 -14.39 17.59 -0.53
C ASP A 17 -13.61 16.88 -1.64
N VAL A 18 -12.86 17.68 -2.40
CA VAL A 18 -11.94 17.22 -3.44
C VAL A 18 -10.53 17.34 -2.88
N GLU A 19 -9.88 16.20 -2.66
CA GLU A 19 -8.51 16.15 -2.16
C GLU A 19 -7.55 15.93 -3.32
N SER A 20 -6.52 16.78 -3.40
CA SER A 20 -5.38 16.54 -4.27
C SER A 20 -4.56 15.37 -3.70
N VAL A 21 -4.37 14.33 -4.49
CA VAL A 21 -3.50 13.20 -4.17
C VAL A 21 -2.28 13.22 -5.09
N ASN A 22 -1.13 12.85 -4.52
CA ASN A 22 0.16 13.05 -5.16
C ASN A 22 0.47 11.97 -6.21
N ASN A 23 -0.18 10.80 -6.11
CA ASN A 23 0.06 9.65 -6.97
C ASN A 23 -1.15 8.71 -7.06
N ILE A 24 -1.13 7.82 -8.07
CA ILE A 24 -2.21 6.86 -8.35
C ILE A 24 -2.42 5.90 -7.17
N PHE A 25 -1.35 5.56 -6.45
CA PHE A 25 -1.43 4.69 -5.29
C PHE A 25 -2.27 5.32 -4.16
N GLU A 26 -1.98 6.57 -3.79
CA GLU A 26 -2.74 7.34 -2.80
C GLU A 26 -4.21 7.47 -3.22
N LEU A 27 -4.47 7.67 -4.52
CA LEU A 27 -5.82 7.69 -5.06
C LEU A 27 -6.54 6.35 -4.85
N LEU A 28 -5.88 5.21 -5.11
CA LEU A 28 -6.46 3.88 -4.92
C LEU A 28 -6.70 3.58 -3.44
N VAL A 29 -5.74 3.93 -2.57
CA VAL A 29 -5.86 3.76 -1.12
C VAL A 29 -7.08 4.51 -0.60
N LYS A 30 -7.24 5.78 -0.96
CA LYS A 30 -8.39 6.59 -0.53
C LYS A 30 -9.71 6.13 -1.17
N LYS A 31 -9.70 5.84 -2.48
CA LYS A 31 -10.88 5.40 -3.22
C LYS A 31 -11.46 4.08 -2.70
N PHE A 32 -10.59 3.13 -2.35
CA PHE A 32 -11.00 1.84 -1.79
C PHE A 32 -11.07 1.85 -0.26
N GLY A 33 -10.74 2.96 0.40
CA GLY A 33 -10.78 3.09 1.86
C GLY A 33 -9.82 2.14 2.56
N LEU A 34 -8.61 1.96 2.04
CA LEU A 34 -7.62 1.00 2.54
C LEU A 34 -6.83 1.55 3.75
N GLU A 35 -7.00 2.81 4.14
CA GLU A 35 -6.31 3.43 5.28
C GLU A 35 -6.40 2.63 6.58
N PRO A 36 -7.56 2.11 7.01
CA PRO A 36 -7.65 1.29 8.22
C PRO A 36 -6.87 -0.02 8.10
N ILE A 37 -6.82 -0.59 6.90
CA ILE A 37 -6.10 -1.84 6.62
C ILE A 37 -4.59 -1.59 6.67
N ILE A 38 -4.12 -0.47 6.08
CA ILE A 38 -2.71 -0.07 6.13
C ILE A 38 -2.27 0.13 7.57
N SER A 39 -3.04 0.89 8.36
CA SER A 39 -2.71 1.14 9.77
C SER A 39 -2.70 -0.15 10.62
N PHE A 40 -3.60 -1.09 10.34
CA PHE A 40 -3.58 -2.42 10.95
C PHE A 40 -2.31 -3.20 10.59
N LEU A 41 -1.90 -3.19 9.31
CA LEU A 41 -0.68 -3.86 8.86
C LEU A 41 0.58 -3.24 9.49
N GLU A 42 0.65 -1.92 9.57
CA GLU A 42 1.75 -1.22 10.25
C GLU A 42 1.87 -1.66 11.71
N SER A 43 0.76 -1.66 12.45
CA SER A 43 0.72 -2.10 13.86
C SER A 43 1.12 -3.57 14.00
N MET A 44 0.70 -4.42 13.06
CA MET A 44 1.07 -5.84 13.04
C MET A 44 2.57 -6.03 12.79
N PHE A 45 3.17 -5.27 11.88
CA PHE A 45 4.61 -5.32 11.62
C PHE A 45 5.42 -4.80 12.79
N GLU A 46 4.97 -3.73 13.45
CA GLU A 46 5.59 -3.19 14.65
C GLU A 46 5.61 -4.24 15.76
N PHE A 47 4.46 -4.86 16.04
CA PHE A 47 4.36 -5.95 17.02
C PHE A 47 5.29 -7.13 16.70
N MET A 48 5.35 -7.57 15.43
CA MET A 48 6.26 -8.66 15.04
C MET A 48 7.73 -8.27 15.19
N SER A 49 8.06 -7.00 14.91
CA SER A 49 9.43 -6.48 15.01
C SER A 49 9.89 -6.38 16.47
N GLU A 50 9.00 -6.01 17.40
CA GLU A 50 9.28 -5.99 18.84
C GLU A 50 9.66 -7.38 19.39
N GLN A 51 9.14 -8.44 18.77
CA GLN A 51 9.43 -9.82 19.16
C GLN A 51 10.77 -10.34 18.61
N VAL A 52 11.44 -9.58 17.74
CA VAL A 52 12.74 -9.94 17.18
C VAL A 52 13.84 -9.71 18.21
N GLN A 53 14.09 -10.74 19.03
CA GLN A 53 15.13 -10.70 20.06
C GLN A 53 16.47 -11.30 19.61
N SER A 54 16.49 -11.97 18.46
CA SER A 54 17.71 -12.61 17.94
C SER A 54 17.78 -12.57 16.42
N TYR A 55 18.99 -12.70 15.88
CA TYR A 55 19.21 -12.75 14.44
C TYR A 55 18.50 -13.92 13.77
N ALA A 56 18.36 -15.06 14.45
CA ALA A 56 17.63 -16.21 13.90
C ALA A 56 16.14 -15.92 13.72
N VAL A 57 15.52 -15.25 14.71
CA VAL A 57 14.12 -14.82 14.63
C VAL A 57 13.93 -13.75 13.55
N PHE A 58 14.90 -12.85 13.40
CA PHE A 58 14.91 -11.87 12.32
C PHE A 58 14.90 -12.52 10.93
N ILE A 59 15.75 -13.53 10.69
CA ILE A 59 15.81 -14.24 9.42
C ILE A 59 14.47 -14.90 9.10
N ALA A 60 13.84 -15.55 10.07
CA ALA A 60 12.52 -16.17 9.89
C ALA A 60 11.44 -15.14 9.56
N LEU A 61 11.44 -13.98 10.25
CA LEU A 61 10.50 -12.89 9.95
C LEU A 61 10.75 -12.30 8.54
N LYS A 62 12.03 -12.14 8.16
CA LYS A 62 12.43 -11.67 6.83
C LYS A 62 11.90 -12.62 5.75
N GLU A 63 12.07 -13.92 5.90
CA GLU A 63 11.57 -14.92 4.94
C GLU A 63 10.05 -14.86 4.79
N LEU A 64 9.33 -14.70 5.91
CA LEU A 64 7.87 -14.51 5.89
C LEU A 64 7.47 -13.23 5.13
N ILE A 65 8.18 -12.12 5.39
CA ILE A 65 7.95 -10.85 4.68
C ILE A 65 8.23 -11.01 3.19
N ASP A 66 9.35 -11.64 2.82
CA ASP A 66 9.73 -11.87 1.43
C ASP A 66 8.64 -12.67 0.69
N GLU A 67 8.07 -13.69 1.32
CA GLU A 67 6.98 -14.49 0.72
C GLU A 67 5.69 -13.67 0.54
N ILE A 68 5.35 -12.83 1.52
CA ILE A 68 4.18 -11.92 1.43
C ILE A 68 4.38 -10.94 0.27
N VAL A 69 5.56 -10.35 0.16
CA VAL A 69 5.90 -9.41 -0.91
C VAL A 69 5.83 -10.09 -2.27
N GLU A 70 6.34 -11.31 -2.42
CA GLU A 70 6.25 -12.06 -3.67
C GLU A 70 4.79 -12.34 -4.07
N LYS A 71 3.94 -12.70 -3.11
CA LYS A 71 2.50 -12.88 -3.34
C LYS A 71 1.83 -11.56 -3.77
N LEU A 72 2.18 -10.44 -3.14
CA LEU A 72 1.67 -9.12 -3.52
C LEU A 72 2.08 -8.74 -4.95
N TYR A 73 3.33 -8.98 -5.34
CA TYR A 73 3.77 -8.75 -6.72
C TYR A 73 2.94 -9.56 -7.73
N LYS A 74 2.69 -10.85 -7.48
CA LYS A 74 1.84 -11.68 -8.34
C LYS A 74 0.40 -11.17 -8.45
N VAL A 75 -0.14 -10.60 -7.37
CA VAL A 75 -1.47 -9.97 -7.39
C VAL A 75 -1.44 -8.70 -8.22
N ILE A 76 -0.42 -7.85 -8.03
CA ILE A 76 -0.25 -6.61 -8.81
C ILE A 76 -0.12 -6.92 -10.30
N GLU A 77 0.71 -7.90 -10.68
CA GLU A 77 0.86 -8.33 -12.09
C GLU A 77 -0.47 -8.75 -12.72
N LYS A 78 -1.34 -9.43 -11.96
CA LYS A 78 -2.67 -9.84 -12.44
C LYS A 78 -3.67 -8.68 -12.51
N VAL A 79 -3.54 -7.70 -11.62
CA VAL A 79 -4.45 -6.54 -11.54
C VAL A 79 -4.01 -5.42 -12.48
N GLN A 80 -2.72 -5.31 -12.81
CA GLN A 80 -2.16 -4.34 -13.76
C GLN A 80 -2.90 -4.28 -15.10
N PRO A 81 -3.20 -5.39 -15.81
CA PRO A 81 -3.94 -5.34 -17.07
C PRO A 81 -5.40 -4.91 -16.92
N LEU A 82 -5.97 -4.96 -15.70
CA LEU A 82 -7.31 -4.42 -15.42
C LEU A 82 -7.26 -2.91 -15.15
N LEU A 83 -6.18 -2.43 -14.51
CA LEU A 83 -5.94 -1.01 -14.28
C LEU A 83 -5.56 -0.26 -15.57
N GLU A 84 -4.84 -0.89 -16.50
CA GLU A 84 -4.51 -0.29 -17.81
C GLU A 84 -5.73 -0.16 -18.75
N LYS A 85 -6.83 -0.86 -18.44
CA LYS A 85 -8.08 -0.83 -19.21
C LYS A 85 -9.15 0.12 -18.63
N LEU A 86 -8.89 0.71 -17.47
CA LEU A 86 -9.72 1.72 -16.79
C LEU A 86 -9.27 3.13 -17.18
#